data_AF-A0A7I8LBT5-F1
#
_entry.id   AF-A0A7I8LBT5-F1
#
_cell.length_a   1.000
_cell.length_b   1.000
_cell.length_c   1.000
_cell.angle_alpha   90.00
_cell.angle_beta   90.00
_cell.angle_gamma   90.00
#
_symmetry.space_group_name_H-M   'P 1'
#
loop_
_entity.id
_entity.type
_entity.pdbx_description
1 polymer ?
#
loop_
_entity_poly.entity_id
_entity_poly.type
_entity_poly.pdbx_seq_one_letter_code
_entity_poly.pdbx_strand_id
1 'polypeptide(L)' 'MREKLLGEMIVKKVIEAEAICSGDGASDECEVAWDEVEEVSRAKAELRRPLTGSERDPLDSCQHNPEAEECRVYED' A
#
# COMPACT_ATOMS: atom_id res chain seq x y z
N MET A 1 -9.67 -1.23 -12.88
CA MET A 1 -9.20 -0.23 -13.88
C MET A 1 -8.20 0.75 -13.26
N ARG A 2 -8.56 1.49 -12.19
CA ARG A 2 -7.66 2.47 -11.53
C ARG A 2 -6.35 1.86 -11.00
N GLU A 3 -6.40 0.70 -10.35
CA GLU A 3 -5.20 0.03 -9.83
C GLU A 3 -4.21 -0.36 -10.94
N LYS A 4 -4.72 -0.87 -12.07
CA LYS A 4 -3.91 -1.22 -13.24
C LYS A 4 -3.22 0.03 -13.81
N LEU A 5 -3.96 1.14 -13.94
CA LEU A 5 -3.44 2.43 -14.39
C LEU A 5 -2.32 2.93 -13.48
N LEU A 6 -2.49 2.86 -12.15
CA LEU A 6 -1.44 3.21 -11.20
C LEU A 6 -0.21 2.30 -11.34
N GLY A 7 -0.42 1.00 -11.58
CA GLY A 7 0.67 0.06 -11.87
C GLY A 7 1.48 0.43 -13.12
N GLU A 8 0.81 0.76 -14.22
CA GLU A 8 1.47 1.21 -15.45
C GLU A 8 2.20 2.55 -15.25
N MET A 9 1.61 3.45 -14.47
CA MET A 9 2.22 4.74 -14.13
C MET A 9 3.49 4.59 -13.28
N ILE A 10 3.50 3.68 -12.31
CA ILE A 10 4.70 3.35 -11.52
C ILE A 10 5.82 2.88 -12.43
N VAL A 11 5.55 1.93 -13.35
CA VAL A 11 6.57 1.43 -14.28
C VAL A 11 7.14 2.56 -15.13
N LYS A 12 6.28 3.44 -15.64
CA LYS A 12 6.73 4.62 -16.41
C LYS A 12 7.61 5.55 -15.57
N LYS A 13 7.21 5.85 -14.33
CA LYS A 13 7.95 6.73 -13.43
C LYS A 13 9.29 6.15 -12.99
N VAL A 14 9.38 4.84 -12.78
CA VAL A 14 10.66 4.16 -12.50
C VAL A 14 11.62 4.32 -13.67
N ILE A 15 11.15 4.13 -14.91
CA ILE A 15 11.99 4.33 -16.11
C ILE A 15 12.47 5.79 -16.21
N GLU A 16 11.58 6.75 -15.92
CA GLU A 16 11.94 8.18 -15.88
C GLU A 16 13.00 8.47 -14.81
N ALA A 17 12.82 7.96 -13.59
CA ALA A 17 13.76 8.13 -12.49
C ALA A 17 15.14 7.50 -12.80
N GLU A 18 15.16 6.27 -13.31
CA GLU A 18 16.41 5.60 -13.74
C GLU A 18 17.16 6.42 -14.80
N ALA A 19 16.45 6.99 -15.78
CA ALA A 19 17.05 7.82 -16.81
C ALA A 19 17.62 9.14 -16.25
N ILE A 20 16.91 9.80 -15.33
CA ILE A 20 17.36 11.05 -14.68
C ILE A 20 18.58 10.79 -13.79
N CYS A 21 18.55 9.71 -13.00
CA CYS A 21 19.60 9.33 -12.06
C CYS A 21 20.83 8.66 -12.70
N SER A 22 20.81 8.37 -14.01
CA SER A 22 21.90 7.65 -14.70
C SER A 22 23.25 8.39 -14.69
N GLY A 23 23.26 9.71 -14.44
CA GLY A 23 24.47 10.52 -14.35
C GLY A 23 24.97 10.70 -12.93
N ASP A 24 24.14 11.31 -12.08
CA ASP A 24 24.41 11.54 -10.67
C ASP A 24 23.20 11.07 -9.86
N GLY A 25 23.39 9.99 -9.09
CA GLY A 25 22.33 9.41 -8.26
C GLY A 25 22.03 10.22 -7.00
N ALA A 26 22.77 11.30 -6.74
CA ALA A 26 22.57 12.20 -5.60
C ALA A 26 22.18 13.62 -6.04
N SER A 27 21.79 13.82 -7.30
CA SER A 27 21.26 15.11 -7.73
C SER A 27 19.86 15.35 -7.16
N ASP A 28 19.53 16.62 -6.90
CA ASP A 28 18.20 17.04 -6.47
C ASP A 28 17.12 16.55 -7.46
N GLU A 29 17.42 16.53 -8.77
CA GLU A 29 16.50 16.01 -9.78
C GLU A 29 16.29 14.50 -9.69
N CYS A 30 17.32 13.74 -9.30
CA CYS A 30 17.21 12.30 -9.07
C CYS A 30 16.36 12.01 -7.83
N GLU A 31 16.57 12.76 -6.74
CA GLU A 31 15.76 12.64 -5.52
C GLU A 31 14.29 12.93 -5.81
N VAL A 32 13.99 14.04 -6.47
CA VAL A 32 12.61 14.40 -6.87
C VAL A 32 11.97 13.34 -7.76
N ALA A 33 12.73 12.74 -8.69
CA ALA A 33 12.20 11.69 -9.56
C ALA A 33 11.81 10.43 -8.78
N TRP A 34 12.57 10.06 -7.74
CA TRP A 34 12.23 8.94 -6.86
C TRP A 34 11.10 9.27 -5.88
N ASP A 35 10.99 10.51 -5.40
CA ASP A 35 9.84 10.97 -4.62
C ASP A 35 8.54 10.81 -5.42
N GLU A 36 8.54 11.15 -6.71
CA GLU A 36 7.37 10.94 -7.57
C GLU A 36 7.00 9.45 -7.71
N VAL A 37 7.99 8.55 -7.76
CA VAL A 37 7.76 7.09 -7.77
C VAL A 37 7.14 6.63 -6.44
N GLU A 38 7.65 7.14 -5.31
CA GLU A 38 7.12 6.84 -3.99
C GLU A 38 5.65 7.26 -3.88
N GLU A 39 5.34 8.49 -4.29
CA GLU A 39 4.00 9.07 -4.21
C GLU A 39 2.96 8.27 -5.01
N VAL A 40 3.27 7.87 -6.25
CA VAL A 40 2.36 7.04 -7.05
C VAL A 40 2.23 5.63 -6.45
N SER A 41 3.32 5.09 -5.89
CA SER A 41 3.30 3.80 -5.20
C SER A 41 2.44 3.83 -3.93
N ARG A 42 2.52 4.91 -3.16
CA ARG A 42 1.67 5.16 -1.98
C ARG A 42 0.20 5.25 -2.39
N ALA A 43 -0.13 6.00 -3.45
CA ALA A 43 -1.50 6.08 -3.95
C ALA A 43 -2.06 4.71 -4.35
N LYS A 44 -1.23 3.81 -4.89
CA LYS A 44 -1.63 2.43 -5.19
C LYS A 44 -1.83 1.60 -3.92
N ALA A 45 -0.96 1.75 -2.92
CA ALA A 45 -1.09 1.06 -1.63
C ALA A 45 -2.35 1.51 -0.88
N GLU A 46 -2.65 2.81 -0.85
CA GLU A 46 -3.88 3.36 -0.29
C GLU A 46 -5.12 2.82 -0.99
N LEU A 47 -5.09 2.67 -2.31
CA LEU A 47 -6.18 2.03 -3.06
C LEU A 47 -6.40 0.56 -2.66
N ARG A 48 -5.34 -0.15 -2.25
CA ARG A 48 -5.40 -1.55 -1.78
C ARG A 48 -5.77 -1.68 -0.33
N ARG A 49 -5.52 -0.67 0.51
CA ARG A 49 -5.77 -0.72 1.96
C ARG A 49 -7.22 -1.13 2.31
N PRO A 50 -8.27 -0.67 1.61
CA PRO A 50 -9.64 -1.16 1.84
C PRO A 50 -9.84 -2.63 1.45
N LEU A 51 -9.10 -3.13 0.46
CA LEU A 51 -9.20 -4.52 -0.02
C LEU A 51 -8.54 -5.51 0.94
N THR A 52 -7.46 -5.08 1.62
CA THR A 52 -6.76 -5.91 2.63
C THR A 52 -7.30 -5.69 4.04
N GLY A 53 -7.91 -4.54 4.32
CA GLY A 53 -8.58 -4.27 5.60
C GLY A 53 -10.05 -4.72 5.66
N SER A 54 -10.61 -5.24 4.56
CA SER A 54 -11.95 -5.82 4.52
C SER A 54 -11.99 -7.32 4.82
N GLU A 55 -10.84 -7.98 4.97
CA GLU A 55 -10.77 -9.19 5.77
C GLU A 55 -11.01 -8.75 7.22
N ARG A 56 -12.30 -8.53 7.55
CA ARG A 56 -12.74 -8.38 8.93
C ARG A 56 -12.05 -9.47 9.72
N ASP A 57 -11.46 -9.11 10.84
CA ASP A 57 -10.87 -10.09 11.75
C ASP A 57 -11.88 -11.25 11.86
N PRO A 58 -11.51 -12.51 11.60
CA PRO A 58 -12.44 -13.62 11.77
C PRO A 58 -13.14 -13.58 13.14
N LEU A 59 -12.48 -12.99 14.15
CA LEU A 59 -12.99 -12.76 15.50
C LEU A 59 -13.79 -11.44 15.66
N ASP A 60 -13.94 -10.58 14.66
CA ASP A 60 -14.91 -9.47 14.71
C ASP A 60 -16.35 -9.97 14.92
N SER A 61 -16.61 -11.23 14.52
CA SER A 61 -17.86 -11.92 14.81
C SER A 61 -18.15 -12.06 16.32
N CYS A 62 -17.11 -12.07 17.17
CA CYS A 62 -17.23 -12.13 18.63
C CYS A 62 -17.97 -10.93 19.22
N GLN A 63 -17.98 -9.77 18.56
CA GLN A 63 -18.77 -8.61 18.99
C GLN A 63 -20.29 -8.92 19.02
N HIS A 64 -20.73 -9.83 18.16
CA HIS A 64 -22.13 -10.24 18.04
C HIS A 64 -22.42 -11.59 18.71
N ASN A 65 -21.39 -12.40 18.97
CA ASN A 65 -21.50 -13.71 19.61
C ASN A 65 -20.32 -13.99 20.57
N PRO A 66 -20.27 -13.33 21.74
CA PRO A 66 -19.14 -13.45 22.66
C PRO A 66 -19.02 -14.84 23.32
N GLU A 67 -20.09 -15.64 23.32
CA GLU A 67 -20.13 -16.96 23.96
C GLU A 67 -19.62 -18.10 23.06
N ALA A 68 -19.34 -17.80 21.78
CA ALA A 68 -18.74 -18.75 20.85
C ALA A 68 -17.43 -19.30 21.42
N GLU A 69 -17.11 -20.55 21.10
CA GLU A 69 -15.93 -21.22 21.65
C GLU A 69 -14.64 -20.46 21.34
N GLU A 70 -14.59 -19.83 20.17
CA GLU A 70 -13.49 -18.99 19.68
C GLU A 70 -13.41 -17.60 20.34
N CYS A 71 -14.43 -17.19 21.09
CA CYS A 71 -14.61 -15.82 21.59
C CYS A 71 -14.60 -15.69 23.13
N ARG A 72 -14.58 -16.80 23.88
CA ARG A 72 -14.62 -16.75 25.35
C ARG A 72 -13.32 -16.18 25.93
N VAL A 73 -13.45 -15.11 26.70
CA VAL A 73 -12.36 -14.49 27.47
C VAL A 73 -12.63 -14.71 28.95
N TYR A 74 -11.64 -15.25 29.68
CA TYR A 74 -11.71 -15.44 31.12
C TYR A 74 -10.91 -14.32 31.81
N GLU A 75 -11.49 -13.69 32.84
CA GLU A 75 -10.75 -12.76 33.70
C GLU A 75 -10.12 -13.57 34.86
N ASP A 76 -8.80 -13.45 35.04
CA ASP A 76 -8.03 -14.08 36.12
C ASP A 76 -8.16 -13.35 37.47
#